data_AF-A0A2M8HDD9-F1
#
_entry.id   AF-A0A2M8HDD9-F1
#
_cell.length_a   1.000
_cell.length_b   1.000
_cell.length_c   1.000
_cell.angle_alpha   90.00
_cell.angle_beta   90.00
_cell.angle_gamma   90.00
#
_symmetry.space_group_name_H-M   'P 1'
#
loop_
_entity.id
_entity.type
_entity.pdbx_description
1 polymer ?
#
loop_
_entity_poly.entity_id
_entity_poly.type
_entity_poly.pdbx_seq_one_letter_code
_entity_poly.pdbx_strand_id
1 'polypeptide(L)'
;MKKQAGFTLIELVIVIIILGILAVTAAPKFLNLQDDAKKSAAQGVQAALSSAATLVYSKAALNGQEKASAAGGTDLTGMTGVKVIYGYPTANTISAAVTLDGWVASGATATESTFVPANTSGNTCAVKYTAATSDTVPFKTELQNCK
;
A
#
# COMPACT_ATOMS: atom_id res chain seq x y z
N MET A 1 61.88 -0.40 -20.10
CA MET A 1 60.73 0.50 -20.35
C MET A 1 59.56 -0.35 -20.81
N LYS A 2 58.49 -0.48 -20.01
CA LYS A 2 57.27 -1.21 -20.43
C LYS A 2 56.48 -0.31 -21.38
N LYS A 3 56.21 -0.77 -22.62
CA LYS A 3 55.34 -0.05 -23.55
C LYS A 3 53.92 -0.02 -22.96
N GLN A 4 53.40 1.18 -22.71
CA GLN A 4 52.00 1.37 -22.34
C GLN A 4 51.17 1.17 -23.62
N ALA A 5 50.42 0.07 -23.69
CA ALA A 5 49.44 -0.13 -24.75
C ALA A 5 48.29 0.86 -24.50
N GLY A 6 48.20 1.90 -25.33
CA GLY A 6 47.07 2.82 -25.31
C GLY A 6 45.81 2.14 -25.84
N PHE A 7 44.65 2.50 -25.28
CA PHE A 7 43.33 2.08 -25.77
C PHE A 7 43.10 2.66 -27.16
N THR A 8 42.54 1.88 -28.08
CA THR A 8 42.24 2.37 -29.44
C THR A 8 40.96 3.19 -29.46
N LEU A 9 40.87 4.20 -30.33
CA LEU A 9 39.64 4.99 -30.49
C LEU A 9 38.45 4.11 -30.91
N ILE A 10 38.70 3.06 -31.71
CA ILE A 10 37.66 2.12 -32.14
C ILE A 10 37.10 1.30 -30.96
N GLU A 11 37.94 0.90 -30.00
CA GLU A 11 37.47 0.21 -28.78
C GLU A 11 36.60 1.11 -27.91
N LEU A 12 36.91 2.40 -27.81
CA LEU A 12 36.06 3.33 -27.07
C LEU A 12 34.69 3.47 -27.76
N VAL A 13 34.68 3.60 -29.08
CA VAL A 13 33.46 3.78 -29.89
C VAL A 13 32.57 2.53 -29.84
N ILE A 14 33.12 1.33 -29.94
CA ILE A 14 32.30 0.11 -29.89
C ILE A 14 31.66 -0.07 -28.51
N VAL A 15 32.34 0.31 -27.42
CA VAL A 15 31.79 0.21 -26.06
C VAL A 15 30.57 1.12 -25.90
N ILE A 16 30.64 2.38 -26.34
CA ILE A 16 29.48 3.29 -26.23
C ILE A 16 28.30 2.84 -27.09
N ILE A 17 28.56 2.22 -28.25
CA ILE A 17 27.51 1.66 -29.11
C ILE A 17 26.81 0.49 -28.40
N ILE A 18 27.59 -0.44 -27.83
CA ILE A 18 27.03 -1.58 -27.09
C ILE A 18 26.22 -1.08 -25.89
N LEU A 19 26.74 -0.14 -25.11
CA LEU A 19 26.02 0.46 -23.98
C LEU A 19 24.74 1.17 -24.44
N GLY A 20 24.76 1.84 -25.60
CA GLY A 20 23.58 2.47 -26.18
C GLY A 20 22.46 1.47 -26.51
N ILE A 21 22.79 0.34 -27.13
CA ILE A 21 21.82 -0.72 -27.47
C ILE A 21 21.24 -1.35 -26.20
N LEU A 22 22.09 -1.63 -25.21
CA LEU A 22 21.66 -2.18 -23.91
C LEU A 22 20.75 -1.21 -23.16
N ALA A 23 21.04 0.10 -23.19
CA ALA A 23 20.22 1.11 -22.52
C ALA A 23 18.80 1.19 -23.11
N VAL A 24 18.67 1.21 -24.44
CA VAL A 24 17.36 1.32 -25.13
C VAL A 24 16.48 0.09 -24.88
N THR A 25 17.08 -1.10 -24.79
CA THR A 25 16.34 -2.35 -24.54
C THR A 25 16.01 -2.57 -23.06
N ALA A 26 16.88 -2.14 -22.15
CA ALA A 26 16.67 -2.30 -20.71
C ALA A 26 15.72 -1.26 -20.10
N ALA A 27 15.72 -0.01 -20.59
CA ALA A 27 14.95 1.07 -19.99
C ALA A 27 13.42 0.80 -19.95
N PRO A 28 12.75 0.33 -21.02
CA PRO A 28 11.32 0.04 -20.97
C PRO A 28 10.97 -1.06 -19.96
N LYS A 29 11.81 -2.08 -19.84
CA LYS A 29 11.61 -3.18 -18.88
C LYS A 29 11.77 -2.69 -17.43
N PHE A 30 12.73 -1.82 -17.18
CA PHE A 30 12.97 -1.24 -15.86
C PHE A 30 11.81 -0.33 -15.42
N LEU A 31 11.19 0.42 -16.35
CA LEU A 31 10.01 1.23 -16.04
C LEU A 31 8.79 0.37 -15.68
N ASN A 32 8.47 -0.66 -16.48
CA ASN A 32 7.36 -1.56 -16.17
C ASN A 32 7.54 -2.27 -14.81
N LEU A 33 8.75 -2.74 -14.51
CA LEU A 33 9.03 -3.41 -13.24
C LEU A 33 8.82 -2.48 -12.03
N GLN A 34 9.12 -1.18 -12.17
CA GLN A 34 8.86 -0.21 -11.11
C GLN A 34 7.36 -0.01 -10.88
N ASP A 35 6.55 0.05 -11.94
CA ASP A 35 5.10 0.21 -11.80
C ASP A 35 4.44 -1.05 -11.22
N ASP A 36 4.88 -2.24 -11.65
CA ASP A 36 4.48 -3.52 -11.04
C ASP A 36 4.86 -3.60 -9.56
N ALA A 37 6.05 -3.10 -9.19
CA ALA A 37 6.48 -3.06 -7.79
C ALA A 37 5.61 -2.12 -6.94
N LYS A 38 5.25 -0.93 -7.46
CA LYS A 38 4.34 0.01 -6.77
C LYS A 38 2.97 -0.62 -6.56
N LYS A 39 2.41 -1.26 -7.58
CA LYS A 39 1.12 -1.95 -7.51
C LYS A 39 1.15 -3.12 -6.53
N SER A 40 2.23 -3.91 -6.53
CA SER A 40 2.41 -5.03 -5.60
C SER A 40 2.52 -4.55 -4.15
N ALA A 41 3.23 -3.44 -3.89
CA ALA A 41 3.29 -2.84 -2.57
C ALA A 41 1.90 -2.39 -2.09
N ALA A 42 1.13 -1.74 -2.96
CA ALA A 42 -0.24 -1.34 -2.65
C ALA A 42 -1.16 -2.54 -2.38
N GLN A 43 -1.03 -3.63 -3.16
CA GLN A 43 -1.72 -4.90 -2.90
C GLN A 43 -1.35 -5.50 -1.54
N GLY A 44 -0.08 -5.42 -1.15
CA GLY A 44 0.37 -5.83 0.18
C GLY A 44 -0.33 -5.05 1.29
N VAL A 45 -0.44 -3.73 1.14
CA VAL A 45 -1.17 -2.87 2.08
C VAL A 45 -2.67 -3.19 2.12
N GLN A 46 -3.28 -3.42 0.95
CA GLN A 46 -4.68 -3.85 0.84
C GLN A 46 -4.93 -5.16 1.61
N ALA A 47 -4.06 -6.15 1.43
CA ALA A 47 -4.13 -7.42 2.13
C ALA A 47 -3.95 -7.25 3.65
N ALA A 48 -3.00 -6.42 4.07
CA ALA A 48 -2.75 -6.13 5.47
C ALA A 48 -3.96 -5.46 6.14
N LEU A 49 -4.58 -4.47 5.48
CA LEU A 49 -5.80 -3.81 5.97
C LEU A 49 -6.98 -4.79 6.08
N SER A 50 -7.17 -5.64 5.07
CA SER A 50 -8.25 -6.63 5.08
C SER A 50 -8.07 -7.68 6.18
N SER A 51 -6.83 -8.14 6.36
CA SER A 51 -6.46 -9.05 7.45
C SER A 51 -6.72 -8.41 8.82
N ALA A 52 -6.24 -7.18 9.03
CA ALA A 52 -6.45 -6.45 10.27
C ALA A 52 -7.94 -6.22 10.57
N ALA A 53 -8.73 -5.84 9.57
CA ALA A 53 -10.18 -5.68 9.73
C ALA A 53 -10.88 -6.99 10.13
N THR A 54 -10.46 -8.12 9.57
CA THR A 54 -10.99 -9.45 9.90
C THR A 54 -10.59 -9.90 11.31
N LEU A 55 -9.36 -9.60 11.74
CA LEU A 55 -8.89 -9.87 13.10
C LEU A 55 -9.63 -9.02 14.13
N VAL A 56 -9.83 -7.74 13.82
CA VAL A 56 -10.65 -6.82 14.64
C VAL A 56 -12.08 -7.34 14.75
N TYR A 57 -12.69 -7.79 13.65
CA TYR A 57 -14.02 -8.40 13.66
C TYR A 57 -14.08 -9.63 14.57
N SER A 58 -13.09 -10.51 14.47
CA SER A 58 -13.01 -11.70 15.33
C SER A 58 -12.98 -11.31 16.81
N LYS A 59 -12.21 -10.27 17.18
CA LYS A 59 -12.20 -9.75 18.55
C LYS A 59 -13.50 -9.07 18.94
N ALA A 60 -14.14 -8.33 18.03
CA ALA A 60 -15.43 -7.70 18.28
C ALA A 60 -16.52 -8.74 18.56
N ALA A 61 -16.55 -9.84 17.80
CA ALA A 61 -17.48 -10.95 18.00
C ALA A 61 -17.27 -11.63 19.37
N LEU A 62 -16.02 -11.83 19.80
CA LEU A 62 -15.73 -12.35 21.13
C LEU A 62 -16.20 -11.43 22.27
N ASN A 63 -16.31 -10.12 22.01
CA ASN A 63 -16.79 -9.13 22.96
C ASN A 63 -18.30 -8.83 22.81
N GLY A 64 -19.02 -9.49 21.89
CA GLY A 64 -20.43 -9.20 21.59
C GLY A 64 -20.66 -7.83 20.90
N GLN A 65 -19.63 -7.28 20.26
CA GLN A 65 -19.65 -5.99 19.57
C GLN A 65 -19.76 -6.14 18.04
N GLU A 66 -20.02 -7.35 17.51
CA GLU A 66 -20.10 -7.62 16.07
C GLU A 66 -21.30 -6.99 15.37
N LYS A 67 -22.33 -6.59 16.14
CA LYS A 67 -23.50 -5.84 15.65
C LYS A 67 -23.54 -4.40 16.16
N ALA A 68 -22.49 -3.94 16.84
CA ALA A 68 -22.45 -2.60 17.39
C ALA A 68 -22.59 -1.56 16.27
N SER A 69 -23.62 -0.72 16.35
CA SER A 69 -23.88 0.33 15.37
C SER A 69 -23.97 1.67 16.10
N ALA A 70 -22.90 2.45 16.02
CA ALA A 70 -22.82 3.80 16.55
C ALA A 70 -22.20 4.71 15.49
N ALA A 71 -22.72 5.92 15.35
CA ALA A 71 -22.11 6.93 14.51
C ALA A 71 -20.68 7.22 15.01
N GLY A 72 -19.67 6.97 14.17
CA GLY A 72 -18.26 7.10 14.57
C GLY A 72 -17.65 5.86 15.25
N GLY A 73 -18.42 4.79 15.43
CA GLY A 73 -17.98 3.51 16.00
C GLY A 73 -17.89 3.49 17.53
N THR A 74 -17.87 2.28 18.09
CA THR A 74 -17.71 2.02 19.52
C THR A 74 -16.29 1.55 19.81
N ASP A 75 -15.69 1.97 20.94
CA ASP A 75 -14.36 1.46 21.32
C ASP A 75 -14.38 -0.06 21.47
N LEU A 76 -13.39 -0.72 20.87
CA LEU A 76 -13.24 -2.16 20.94
C LEU A 76 -12.63 -2.56 22.27
N THR A 77 -13.33 -3.42 23.00
CA THR A 77 -12.85 -3.89 24.30
C THR A 77 -11.55 -4.67 24.15
N GLY A 78 -10.52 -4.21 24.85
CA GLY A 78 -9.19 -4.82 24.84
C GLY A 78 -8.32 -4.47 23.62
N MET A 79 -8.64 -3.39 22.89
CA MET A 79 -7.72 -2.74 21.95
C MET A 79 -7.79 -1.22 22.11
N THR A 80 -6.68 -0.58 22.46
CA THR A 80 -6.63 0.89 22.60
C THR A 80 -6.60 1.55 21.23
N GLY A 81 -7.47 2.55 21.03
CA GLY A 81 -7.46 3.38 19.82
C GLY A 81 -8.16 2.75 18.60
N VAL A 82 -8.78 1.58 18.75
CA VAL A 82 -9.57 0.92 17.70
C VAL A 82 -11.05 1.08 18.02
N LYS A 83 -11.80 1.69 17.10
CA LYS A 83 -13.26 1.75 17.16
C LYS A 83 -13.84 0.82 16.12
N VAL A 84 -14.95 0.16 16.45
CA VAL A 84 -15.66 -0.77 15.57
C VAL A 84 -17.06 -0.29 15.22
N ILE A 85 -17.49 -0.61 14.01
CA ILE A 85 -18.84 -0.44 13.50
C ILE A 85 -19.21 -1.72 12.74
N TYR A 86 -20.32 -2.34 13.13
CA TYR A 86 -20.75 -3.67 12.67
C TYR A 86 -19.61 -4.72 12.79
N GLY A 87 -18.88 -4.66 13.91
CA GLY A 87 -17.73 -5.53 14.20
C GLY A 87 -16.42 -5.15 13.49
N TYR A 88 -16.46 -4.38 12.40
CA TYR A 88 -15.26 -4.00 11.65
C TYR A 88 -14.69 -2.66 12.13
N PRO A 89 -13.37 -2.43 12.00
CA PRO A 89 -12.78 -1.17 12.44
C PRO A 89 -13.29 0.01 11.59
N THR A 90 -13.47 1.16 12.23
CA THR A 90 -13.76 2.41 11.53
C THR A 90 -12.54 2.87 10.72
N ALA A 91 -12.78 3.59 9.63
CA ALA A 91 -11.71 3.92 8.71
C ALA A 91 -10.65 4.88 9.29
N ASN A 92 -10.99 5.68 10.30
CA ASN A 92 -10.06 6.55 11.01
C ASN A 92 -9.25 5.84 12.10
N THR A 93 -9.61 4.62 12.48
CA THR A 93 -8.95 3.88 13.58
C THR A 93 -8.29 2.59 13.14
N ILE A 94 -8.56 2.10 11.92
CA ILE A 94 -7.92 0.88 11.38
C ILE A 94 -6.38 0.96 11.41
N SER A 95 -5.77 2.15 11.29
CA SER A 95 -4.31 2.34 11.42
C SER A 95 -3.75 2.00 12.80
N ALA A 96 -4.56 1.95 13.85
CA ALA A 96 -4.14 1.46 15.16
C ALA A 96 -4.10 -0.08 15.24
N ALA A 97 -4.77 -0.77 14.31
CA ALA A 97 -4.83 -2.23 14.24
C ALA A 97 -3.82 -2.85 13.26
N VAL A 98 -3.09 -2.04 12.50
CA VAL A 98 -2.12 -2.50 11.50
C VAL A 98 -0.91 -1.59 11.42
N THR A 99 0.28 -2.18 11.30
CA THR A 99 1.52 -1.47 11.00
C THR A 99 1.74 -1.46 9.49
N LEU A 100 1.77 -0.28 8.88
CA LEU A 100 1.97 -0.11 7.44
C LEU A 100 3.23 0.73 7.20
N ASP A 101 4.38 0.08 7.21
CA ASP A 101 5.66 0.76 7.01
C ASP A 101 5.71 1.46 5.64
N GLY A 102 6.04 2.75 5.67
CA GLY A 102 6.13 3.57 4.46
C GLY A 102 4.80 3.98 3.84
N TRP A 103 3.68 3.75 4.53
CA TRP A 103 2.35 4.19 4.10
C TRP A 103 1.65 4.97 5.21
N VAL A 104 0.92 6.01 4.83
CA VAL A 104 0.23 6.91 5.76
C VAL A 104 -1.24 7.03 5.39
N ALA A 105 -2.10 7.14 6.40
CA ALA A 105 -3.51 7.45 6.19
C ALA A 105 -3.68 8.92 5.80
N SER A 106 -4.57 9.18 4.86
CA SER A 106 -4.96 10.50 4.36
C SER A 106 -6.48 10.58 4.23
N GLY A 107 -7.05 11.74 4.55
CA GLY A 107 -8.50 11.97 4.49
C GLY A 107 -9.32 11.06 5.41
N ALA A 108 -8.74 10.65 6.55
CA ALA A 108 -9.36 9.70 7.47
C ALA A 108 -10.63 10.26 8.12
N THR A 109 -11.74 9.57 7.90
CA THR A 109 -13.06 9.77 8.54
C THR A 109 -13.52 8.46 9.17
N ALA A 110 -14.64 8.45 9.89
CA ALA A 110 -15.17 7.20 10.44
C ALA A 110 -15.54 6.18 9.33
N THR A 111 -15.94 6.67 8.16
CA THR A 111 -16.46 5.86 7.05
C THR A 111 -15.41 5.53 6.00
N GLU A 112 -14.47 6.44 5.73
CA GLU A 112 -13.48 6.26 4.68
C GLU A 112 -12.09 6.75 5.09
N SER A 113 -11.05 6.08 4.62
CA SER A 113 -9.66 6.50 4.77
C SER A 113 -8.84 6.00 3.58
N THR A 114 -7.92 6.82 3.10
CA THR A 114 -7.07 6.48 1.95
C THR A 114 -5.62 6.36 2.40
N PHE A 115 -5.03 5.21 2.18
CA PHE A 115 -3.63 4.95 2.48
C PHE A 115 -2.78 5.26 1.26
N VAL A 116 -1.82 6.17 1.43
CA VAL A 116 -0.90 6.62 0.38
C VAL A 116 0.54 6.35 0.82
N PRO A 117 1.48 6.14 -0.11
CA PRO A 117 2.89 6.03 0.25
C PRO A 117 3.37 7.33 0.93
N ALA A 118 4.16 7.19 1.99
CA ALA A 118 4.73 8.32 2.74
C ALA A 118 5.61 9.22 1.88
N ASN A 119 6.20 8.66 0.82
CA ASN A 119 6.94 9.38 -0.19
C ASN A 119 6.20 9.30 -1.53
N THR A 120 5.68 10.44 -1.99
CA THR A 120 4.83 10.55 -3.19
C THR A 120 5.62 10.73 -4.50
N SER A 121 6.95 10.55 -4.49
CA SER A 121 7.82 10.74 -5.67
C SER A 121 7.50 9.76 -6.81
N GLY A 122 6.46 10.06 -7.59
CA GLY A 122 6.02 9.26 -8.74
C GLY A 122 5.22 8.00 -8.41
N ASN A 123 4.82 7.80 -7.15
CA ASN A 123 3.91 6.73 -6.74
C ASN A 123 2.55 7.31 -6.32
N THR A 124 1.56 7.17 -7.20
CA THR A 124 0.17 7.60 -6.96
C THR A 124 -0.74 6.46 -6.51
N CYS A 125 -0.23 5.23 -6.39
CA CYS A 125 -1.01 4.11 -5.88
C CYS A 125 -1.52 4.44 -4.49
N ALA A 126 -2.81 4.21 -4.28
CA ALA A 126 -3.46 4.36 -3.00
C ALA A 126 -4.36 3.17 -2.69
N VAL A 127 -4.56 2.89 -1.42
CA VAL A 127 -5.53 1.90 -0.96
C VAL A 127 -6.63 2.62 -0.21
N LYS A 128 -7.84 2.61 -0.76
CA LYS A 128 -9.02 3.15 -0.10
C LYS A 128 -9.64 2.08 0.79
N TYR A 129 -9.82 2.39 2.07
CA TYR A 129 -10.59 1.60 3.01
C TYR A 129 -11.93 2.29 3.27
N THR A 130 -13.02 1.57 3.06
CA THR A 130 -14.39 2.00 3.39
C THR A 130 -14.93 1.08 4.48
N ALA A 131 -15.31 1.66 5.61
CA ALA A 131 -15.85 0.93 6.76
C ALA A 131 -17.20 0.28 6.42
N ALA A 132 -17.58 -0.72 7.22
CA ALA A 132 -18.87 -1.39 7.08
C ALA A 132 -20.05 -0.40 7.25
N THR A 133 -21.07 -0.54 6.40
CA THR A 133 -22.27 0.33 6.43
C THR A 133 -23.48 -0.34 7.06
N SER A 134 -23.48 -1.67 7.17
CA SER A 134 -24.46 -2.47 7.89
C SER A 134 -23.83 -3.79 8.37
N ASP A 135 -24.59 -4.59 9.11
CA ASP A 135 -24.20 -5.97 9.49
C ASP A 135 -24.22 -6.95 8.31
N THR A 136 -24.70 -6.52 7.15
CA THR A 136 -24.77 -7.30 5.89
C THR A 136 -23.84 -6.77 4.81
N VAL A 137 -23.36 -5.53 4.93
CA VAL A 137 -22.42 -4.89 4.02
C VAL A 137 -21.09 -4.66 4.76
N PRO A 138 -20.12 -5.60 4.62
CA PRO A 138 -18.84 -5.49 5.32
C PRO A 138 -17.98 -4.36 4.75
N PHE A 139 -16.83 -4.14 5.39
CA PHE A 139 -15.82 -3.21 4.90
C PHE A 139 -15.35 -3.55 3.48
N LYS A 140 -14.80 -2.56 2.79
CA LYS A 140 -14.21 -2.70 1.46
C LYS A 140 -12.82 -2.10 1.41
N THR A 141 -11.93 -2.72 0.64
CA THR A 141 -10.60 -2.19 0.33
C THR A 141 -10.39 -2.17 -1.17
N GLU A 142 -10.04 -1.03 -1.74
CA GLU A 142 -9.91 -0.83 -3.18
C GLU A 142 -8.59 -0.16 -3.53
N LEU A 143 -7.93 -0.65 -4.57
CA LEU A 143 -6.75 0.00 -5.15
C LEU A 143 -7.21 1.17 -6.02
N GLN A 144 -6.56 2.31 -5.83
CA GLN A 144 -6.83 3.55 -6.56
C GLN A 144 -5.53 4.06 -7.18
N ASN A 145 -5.62 4.62 -8.38
CA ASN A 145 -4.51 5.32 -9.04
C ASN A 145 -3.21 4.50 -9.20
N CYS A 146 -3.31 3.16 -9.25
CA CYS A 146 -2.23 2.26 -9.63
C CYS A 146 -2.23 2.06 -11.15
N LYS A 147 -1.43 2.85 -11.84
CA LYS A 147 -1.10 2.65 -13.25
C LYS A 147 0.11 1.74 -13.37
#